data_AF-A0A8J8BEM5-F1
#
_entry.id   AF-A0A8J8BEM5-F1
#
_cell.length_a   1.000
_cell.length_b   1.000
_cell.length_c   1.000
_cell.angle_alpha   90.00
_cell.angle_beta   90.00
_cell.angle_gamma   90.00
#
_symmetry.space_group_name_H-M   'P 1'
#
loop_
_entity.id
_entity.type
_entity.pdbx_description
1 polymer ?
#
loop_
_entity_poly.entity_id
_entity_poly.type
_entity_poly.pdbx_seq_one_letter_code
_entity_poly.pdbx_strand_id
1 'polypeptide(L)'
;MRVLAPAGYARATPLPETLDSLVRAHAEIVSAIAPGEDYALVGYSSGGWLAQAVAERLEQTGTGPRALVLLDTYAPDDARIKQLQTELYRELAANPELIELVTDTSLAAMGWHLRLFDGWSPGRLAAPTLLVAAERFIDGDAAPEPAGPWPDPRTLIRVRGTHTTMITSFADESAAAVDAWLRGPTESAP
;
A
#
# COMPACT_ATOMS: atom_id res chain seq x y z
N MET A 1 12.73 -7.41 6.07
CA MET A 1 11.85 -6.38 5.48
C MET A 1 12.68 -5.17 5.10
N ARG A 2 12.51 -4.61 3.89
CA ARG A 2 13.13 -3.34 3.48
C ARG A 2 12.02 -2.34 3.17
N VAL A 3 12.15 -1.10 3.62
CA VAL A 3 11.17 -0.03 3.35
C VAL A 3 11.67 0.80 2.17
N LEU A 4 10.80 1.00 1.18
CA LEU A 4 11.09 1.86 0.03
C LEU A 4 10.33 3.17 0.19
N ALA A 5 11.07 4.28 0.30
CA ALA A 5 10.47 5.60 0.37
C ALA A 5 10.28 6.15 -1.05
N PRO A 6 9.07 6.63 -1.40
CA PRO A 6 8.87 7.34 -2.65
C PRO A 6 9.74 8.61 -2.73
N ALA A 7 10.19 8.94 -3.93
CA ALA A 7 11.04 10.11 -4.17
C ALA A 7 10.30 11.42 -3.80
N GLY A 8 11.03 12.47 -3.43
CA GLY A 8 10.45 13.79 -3.14
C GLY A 8 10.06 14.05 -1.70
N TYR A 9 10.04 13.03 -0.83
CA TYR A 9 9.75 13.21 0.60
C TYR A 9 10.96 13.68 1.42
N ALA A 10 12.18 13.47 0.92
CA ALA A 10 13.40 13.99 1.52
C ALA A 10 13.84 15.30 0.84
N ARG A 11 14.46 16.19 1.61
CA ARG A 11 14.99 17.47 1.09
C ARG A 11 15.96 17.20 -0.07
N ALA A 12 15.83 17.97 -1.14
CA ALA A 12 16.64 17.87 -2.37
C ALA A 12 16.51 16.56 -3.17
N THR A 13 15.49 15.74 -2.89
CA THR A 13 15.10 14.65 -3.81
C THR A 13 14.08 15.19 -4.81
N PRO A 14 14.31 15.04 -6.14
CA PRO A 14 13.37 15.52 -7.13
C PRO A 14 12.07 14.72 -7.09
N LEU A 15 10.95 15.39 -7.40
CA LEU A 15 9.69 14.69 -7.64
C LEU A 15 9.77 13.95 -9.00
N PRO A 16 9.18 12.75 -9.11
CA PRO A 16 9.09 12.05 -10.37
C PRO A 16 8.21 12.83 -11.36
N GLU A 17 8.63 12.98 -12.61
CA GLU A 17 7.85 13.74 -13.61
C GLU A 17 6.55 13.03 -14.01
N THR A 18 6.55 11.70 -13.99
CA THR A 18 5.43 10.85 -14.42
C THR A 18 5.29 9.61 -13.55
N LEU A 19 4.11 8.99 -13.57
CA LEU A 19 3.87 7.71 -12.90
C LEU A 19 4.84 6.63 -13.42
N ASP A 20 5.06 6.53 -14.73
CA ASP A 20 6.03 5.57 -15.31
C ASP A 20 7.45 5.79 -14.77
N SER A 21 7.90 7.04 -14.63
CA SER A 21 9.22 7.32 -14.07
C SER A 21 9.36 6.89 -12.60
N LEU A 22 8.30 7.11 -11.80
CA LEU A 22 8.23 6.66 -10.41
C LEU A 22 8.27 5.13 -10.30
N VAL A 23 7.44 4.46 -11.10
CA VAL A 23 7.31 2.99 -11.10
C VAL A 23 8.61 2.34 -11.60
N ARG A 24 9.22 2.86 -12.68
CA ARG A 24 10.50 2.35 -13.19
C ARG A 24 11.60 2.45 -12.13
N ALA A 25 11.75 3.61 -11.50
CA ALA A 25 12.77 3.79 -10.46
C ALA A 25 12.57 2.83 -9.28
N HIS A 26 11.33 2.59 -8.85
CA HIS A 26 11.04 1.63 -7.77
C HIS A 26 11.29 0.18 -8.19
N ALA A 27 10.92 -0.20 -9.42
CA ALA A 27 11.21 -1.53 -9.94
C ALA A 27 12.71 -1.80 -10.00
N GLU A 28 13.51 -0.83 -10.45
CA GLU A 28 14.98 -0.92 -10.46
C GLU A 28 15.56 -1.11 -9.04
N ILE A 29 15.04 -0.36 -8.06
CA ILE A 29 15.43 -0.53 -6.65
C ILE A 29 15.08 -1.95 -6.17
N VAL A 30 13.86 -2.43 -6.43
CA VAL A 30 13.42 -3.78 -6.04
C VAL A 30 14.34 -4.85 -6.64
N SER A 31 14.62 -4.77 -7.94
CA SER A 31 15.52 -5.72 -8.61
C SER A 31 16.95 -5.68 -8.04
N ALA A 32 17.43 -4.52 -7.59
CA ALA A 32 18.75 -4.38 -6.99
C ALA A 32 18.83 -4.94 -5.56
N ILE A 33 17.75 -4.87 -4.78
CA ILE A 33 17.74 -5.34 -3.38
C ILE A 33 17.40 -6.83 -3.22
N ALA A 34 16.77 -7.44 -4.22
CA ALA A 34 16.33 -8.83 -4.23
C ALA A 34 16.72 -9.56 -5.54
N PRO A 35 18.02 -9.59 -5.91
CA PRO A 35 18.44 -10.20 -7.17
C PRO A 35 18.26 -11.73 -7.15
N GLY A 36 17.27 -12.23 -7.90
CA GLY A 36 17.00 -13.68 -8.02
C GLY A 36 16.41 -14.32 -6.75
N GLU A 37 15.97 -13.50 -5.80
CA GLU A 37 15.34 -13.96 -4.55
C GLU A 37 13.82 -13.91 -4.66
N ASP A 38 13.12 -14.80 -3.96
CA ASP A 38 11.67 -14.72 -3.79
C ASP A 38 11.32 -13.59 -2.81
N TYR A 39 10.43 -12.69 -3.21
CA TYR A 39 9.96 -11.60 -2.36
C TYR A 39 8.47 -11.34 -2.52
N ALA A 40 7.87 -10.73 -1.51
CA ALA A 40 6.53 -10.18 -1.58
C ALA A 40 6.62 -8.65 -1.50
N LEU A 41 5.73 -7.96 -2.22
CA LEU A 41 5.55 -6.51 -2.08
C LEU A 41 4.41 -6.25 -1.11
N VAL A 42 4.59 -5.26 -0.24
CA VAL A 42 3.57 -4.83 0.72
C VAL A 42 3.38 -3.32 0.54
N GLY A 43 2.13 -2.90 0.34
CA GLY A 43 1.77 -1.49 0.24
C GLY A 43 0.61 -1.17 1.18
N TYR A 44 0.73 -0.08 1.93
CA TYR A 44 -0.32 0.42 2.82
C TYR A 44 -1.00 1.64 2.23
N SER A 45 -2.33 1.67 2.25
CA SER A 45 -3.14 2.79 1.76
C SER A 45 -2.74 3.17 0.31
N SER A 46 -2.46 4.44 0.02
CA SER A 46 -1.93 4.88 -1.29
C SER A 46 -0.60 4.23 -1.69
N GLY A 47 0.19 3.74 -0.73
CA GLY A 47 1.38 2.92 -1.01
C GLY A 47 1.05 1.58 -1.69
N GLY A 48 -0.17 1.08 -1.53
CA GLY A 48 -0.70 -0.06 -2.27
C GLY A 48 -0.82 0.20 -3.78
N TRP A 49 -1.08 1.43 -4.20
CA TRP A 49 -1.11 1.80 -5.63
C TRP A 49 0.26 1.68 -6.26
N LEU A 50 1.29 2.20 -5.57
CA LEU A 50 2.66 2.10 -6.02
C LEU A 50 3.15 0.65 -6.00
N ALA A 51 2.84 -0.11 -4.94
CA ALA A 51 3.21 -1.52 -4.86
C ALA A 51 2.60 -2.34 -6.00
N GLN A 52 1.33 -2.11 -6.34
CA GLN A 52 0.65 -2.72 -7.48
C GLN A 52 1.31 -2.34 -8.81
N ALA A 53 1.51 -1.05 -9.09
CA ALA A 53 2.11 -0.60 -10.35
C ALA A 53 3.55 -1.11 -10.52
N VAL A 54 4.31 -1.21 -9.42
CA VAL A 54 5.65 -1.79 -9.40
C VAL A 54 5.61 -3.30 -9.64
N ALA A 55 4.67 -4.02 -9.03
CA ALA A 55 4.46 -5.44 -9.27
C ALA A 55 4.14 -5.71 -10.76
N GLU A 56 3.23 -4.93 -11.35
CA GLU A 56 2.85 -5.04 -12.77
C GLU A 56 4.08 -4.86 -13.68
N ARG A 57 4.92 -3.87 -13.39
CA ARG A 57 6.14 -3.65 -14.16
C ARG A 57 7.14 -4.80 -14.01
N LEU A 58 7.33 -5.30 -12.80
CA LEU A 58 8.27 -6.39 -12.52
C LEU A 58 7.82 -7.70 -13.18
N GLU A 59 6.52 -7.98 -13.24
CA GLU A 59 5.97 -9.12 -14.00
C GLU A 59 6.26 -9.00 -15.50
N GLN A 60 6.10 -7.80 -16.08
CA GLN A 60 6.40 -7.55 -17.49
C GLN A 60 7.88 -7.80 -17.82
N THR A 61 8.78 -7.66 -16.85
CA THR A 61 10.23 -7.92 -17.00
C THR A 61 10.65 -9.31 -16.52
N GLY A 62 9.71 -10.18 -16.13
CA GLY A 62 10.00 -11.55 -15.70
C GLY A 62 10.61 -11.66 -14.29
N THR A 63 10.53 -10.60 -13.48
CA THR A 63 11.07 -10.54 -12.12
C THR A 63 9.98 -10.20 -11.10
N GLY A 64 8.72 -10.57 -11.38
CA GLY A 64 7.56 -10.26 -10.55
C GLY A 64 7.64 -10.83 -9.14
N PRO A 65 6.92 -10.25 -8.16
CA PRO A 65 6.91 -10.76 -6.80
C PRO A 65 6.19 -12.11 -6.71
N ARG A 66 6.52 -12.90 -5.68
CA ARG A 66 5.75 -14.10 -5.30
C ARG A 66 4.32 -13.76 -4.88
N ALA A 67 4.12 -12.56 -4.33
CA ALA A 67 2.83 -12.09 -3.85
C ALA A 67 2.78 -10.56 -3.71
N LEU A 68 1.59 -10.00 -3.81
CA LEU A 68 1.29 -8.62 -3.45
C LEU A 68 0.36 -8.58 -2.23
N VAL A 69 0.72 -7.78 -1.24
CA VAL A 69 -0.08 -7.53 -0.03
C VAL A 69 -0.48 -6.06 0.00
N LEU A 70 -1.78 -5.82 0.06
CA LEU A 70 -2.39 -4.52 0.14
C LEU A 70 -2.97 -4.36 1.55
N LEU A 71 -2.48 -3.39 2.31
CA LEU A 71 -2.98 -3.08 3.64
C LEU A 71 -3.93 -1.89 3.51
N ASP A 72 -5.22 -2.15 3.72
CA ASP A 72 -6.33 -1.20 3.68
C ASP A 72 -6.27 -0.23 2.50
N THR A 73 -6.00 -0.78 1.32
CA THR A 73 -5.85 -0.03 0.08
C THR A 73 -7.18 0.09 -0.63
N TYR A 74 -7.56 1.32 -0.98
CA TYR A 74 -8.75 1.65 -1.77
C TYR A 74 -8.35 2.06 -3.19
N ALA A 75 -9.15 1.79 -4.21
CA ALA A 75 -8.86 2.29 -5.56
C ALA A 75 -8.87 3.84 -5.59
N PRO A 76 -8.03 4.52 -6.41
CA PRO A 76 -7.99 5.98 -6.45
C PRO A 76 -9.33 6.65 -6.76
N ASP A 77 -10.15 6.04 -7.62
CA ASP A 77 -11.46 6.56 -8.01
C ASP A 77 -12.59 6.18 -7.02
N ASP A 78 -12.28 5.44 -5.95
CA ASP A 78 -13.27 5.05 -4.95
C ASP A 78 -13.66 6.25 -4.09
N ALA A 79 -14.93 6.64 -4.07
CA ALA A 79 -15.40 7.77 -3.27
C ALA A 79 -15.03 7.69 -1.78
N ARG A 80 -14.85 6.48 -1.24
CA ARG A 80 -14.44 6.25 0.15
C ARG A 80 -13.04 6.76 0.46
N ILE A 81 -12.13 6.80 -0.53
CA ILE A 81 -10.77 7.33 -0.31
C ILE A 81 -10.80 8.80 0.07
N LYS A 82 -11.74 9.58 -0.49
CA LYS A 82 -11.88 11.02 -0.20
C LYS A 82 -12.39 11.24 1.22
N GLN A 83 -13.34 10.42 1.66
CA GLN A 83 -13.82 10.44 3.04
C GLN A 83 -12.69 10.07 4.00
N LEU A 84 -11.98 8.98 3.74
CA LEU A 84 -10.85 8.54 4.54
C LEU A 84 -9.76 9.61 4.64
N GLN A 85 -9.33 10.18 3.52
CA GLN A 85 -8.34 11.26 3.50
C GLN A 85 -8.77 12.46 4.34
N THR A 86 -10.06 12.82 4.27
CA THR A 86 -10.60 13.93 5.07
C THR A 86 -10.47 13.65 6.56
N GLU A 87 -10.81 12.44 7.01
CA GLU A 87 -10.69 12.07 8.44
C GLU A 87 -9.23 11.96 8.87
N LEU A 88 -8.36 11.36 8.06
CA LEU A 88 -6.93 11.27 8.34
C LEU A 88 -6.29 12.67 8.48
N TYR A 89 -6.68 13.64 7.64
CA TYR A 89 -6.21 15.02 7.78
C TYR A 89 -6.73 15.70 9.03
N ARG A 90 -7.96 15.40 9.47
CA ARG A 90 -8.47 15.92 10.75
C ARG A 90 -7.73 15.30 11.94
N GLU A 91 -7.51 14.00 11.94
CA GLU A 91 -6.74 13.29 12.98
C GLU A 91 -5.31 13.86 13.06
N LEU A 92 -4.66 14.03 11.91
CA LEU A 92 -3.34 14.63 11.79
C LEU A 92 -3.31 16.06 12.34
N ALA A 93 -4.26 16.91 11.94
CA ALA A 93 -4.34 18.30 12.40
C ALA A 93 -4.69 18.42 13.90
N ALA A 94 -5.41 17.45 14.45
CA ALA A 94 -5.77 17.39 15.87
C ALA A 94 -4.65 16.84 16.76
N ASN A 95 -3.59 16.26 16.19
CA ASN A 95 -2.47 15.68 16.93
C ASN A 95 -1.20 16.56 16.80
N PRO A 96 -0.83 17.33 17.84
CA PRO A 96 0.33 18.23 17.82
C PRO A 96 1.65 17.53 17.48
N GLU A 97 1.86 16.31 17.95
CA GLU A 97 3.10 15.56 17.69
C GLU A 97 3.20 15.14 16.22
N LEU A 98 2.07 14.74 15.62
CA LEU A 98 2.07 14.32 14.21
C LEU A 98 2.13 15.50 13.25
N ILE A 99 1.44 16.61 13.54
CA ILE A 99 1.45 17.78 12.66
C ILE A 99 2.84 18.44 12.59
N GLU A 100 3.63 18.38 13.67
CA GLU A 100 5.02 18.85 13.68
C GLU A 100 5.94 18.06 12.73
N LEU A 101 5.58 16.81 12.40
CA LEU A 101 6.32 15.98 11.45
C LEU A 101 5.97 16.29 9.99
N VAL A 102 4.91 17.06 9.75
CA VAL A 102 4.46 17.44 8.40
C VAL A 102 5.18 18.69 7.96
N THR A 103 6.07 18.53 6.98
CA THR A 103 6.78 19.64 6.33
C THR A 103 6.09 20.05 5.03
N ASP A 104 6.32 21.28 4.58
CA ASP A 104 5.91 21.76 3.24
C ASP A 104 6.36 20.80 2.13
N THR A 105 7.58 20.26 2.26
CA THR A 105 8.15 19.28 1.32
C THR A 105 7.32 18.00 1.29
N SER A 106 7.01 17.40 2.45
CA SER A 106 6.21 16.18 2.51
C SER A 106 4.78 16.39 2.03
N LEU A 107 4.20 17.58 2.29
CA LEU A 107 2.84 17.91 1.85
C LEU A 107 2.78 18.08 0.33
N ALA A 108 3.75 18.80 -0.26
CA ALA A 108 3.89 18.94 -1.71
C ALA A 108 4.14 17.59 -2.39
N ALA A 109 5.02 16.75 -1.81
CA ALA A 109 5.29 15.41 -2.31
C ALA A 109 4.06 14.52 -2.27
N MET A 110 3.30 14.53 -1.17
CA MET A 110 2.05 13.78 -1.05
C MET A 110 1.04 14.21 -2.12
N GLY A 111 0.77 15.51 -2.25
CA GLY A 111 -0.16 16.02 -3.26
C GLY A 111 0.25 15.64 -4.69
N TRP A 112 1.55 15.69 -4.97
CA TRP A 112 2.09 15.26 -6.27
C TRP A 112 1.91 13.77 -6.53
N HIS A 113 2.22 12.90 -5.55
CA HIS A 113 2.05 11.46 -5.69
C HIS A 113 0.59 11.08 -5.89
N LEU A 114 -0.34 11.66 -5.12
CA LEU A 114 -1.77 11.44 -5.30
C LEU A 114 -2.20 11.79 -6.73
N ARG A 115 -1.75 12.94 -7.24
CA ARG A 115 -2.03 13.38 -8.62
C ARG A 115 -1.47 12.45 -9.69
N LEU A 116 -0.32 11.83 -9.47
CA LEU A 116 0.24 10.86 -10.43
C LEU A 116 -0.66 9.62 -10.61
N PHE A 117 -1.52 9.32 -9.63
CA PHE A 117 -2.47 8.21 -9.69
C PHE A 117 -3.89 8.64 -10.07
N ASP A 118 -4.13 9.91 -10.43
CA ASP A 118 -5.42 10.37 -10.93
C ASP A 118 -5.78 9.62 -12.24
N GLY A 119 -6.92 8.94 -12.24
CA GLY A 119 -7.38 8.12 -13.37
C GLY A 119 -6.57 6.85 -13.62
N TRP A 120 -5.64 6.50 -12.73
CA TRP A 120 -4.97 5.20 -12.77
C TRP A 120 -5.89 4.12 -12.19
N SER A 121 -5.86 2.94 -12.81
CA SER A 121 -6.55 1.75 -12.33
C SER A 121 -5.58 0.56 -12.25
N PRO A 122 -5.69 -0.30 -11.22
CA PRO A 122 -4.88 -1.51 -11.12
C PRO A 122 -5.12 -2.45 -12.31
N GLY A 123 -4.04 -2.95 -12.89
CA GLY A 123 -4.02 -4.05 -13.86
C GLY A 123 -4.10 -5.42 -13.21
N ARG A 124 -4.18 -6.48 -14.04
CA ARG A 124 -4.12 -7.86 -13.54
C ARG A 124 -2.68 -8.25 -13.23
N LEU A 125 -2.50 -9.00 -12.14
CA LEU A 125 -1.25 -9.64 -11.76
C LEU A 125 -1.38 -11.16 -11.89
N ALA A 126 -0.29 -11.81 -12.26
CA ALA A 126 -0.15 -13.26 -12.10
C ALA A 126 0.10 -13.63 -10.63
N ALA A 127 0.81 -12.77 -9.89
CA ALA A 127 1.06 -12.93 -8.48
C ALA A 127 -0.24 -12.90 -7.66
N PRO A 128 -0.44 -13.84 -6.73
CA PRO A 128 -1.58 -13.80 -5.82
C PRO A 128 -1.58 -12.51 -5.01
N THR A 129 -2.77 -11.90 -4.89
CA THR A 129 -2.95 -10.62 -4.20
C THR A 129 -3.80 -10.79 -2.94
N LEU A 130 -3.28 -10.35 -1.80
CA LEU A 130 -3.98 -10.28 -0.51
C LEU A 130 -4.40 -8.83 -0.23
N LEU A 131 -5.66 -8.58 0.06
CA LEU A 131 -6.10 -7.37 0.76
C LEU A 131 -6.33 -7.70 2.23
N VAL A 132 -5.68 -6.94 3.09
CA VAL A 132 -5.92 -6.90 4.52
C VAL A 132 -6.73 -5.64 4.79
N ALA A 133 -8.02 -5.78 5.09
CA ALA A 133 -8.89 -4.66 5.39
C ALA A 133 -9.01 -4.46 6.91
N ALA A 134 -9.01 -3.20 7.36
CA ALA A 134 -9.33 -2.90 8.74
C ALA A 134 -10.82 -3.18 9.01
N GLU A 135 -11.14 -3.59 10.24
CA GLU A 135 -12.53 -3.79 10.68
C GLU A 135 -13.34 -2.50 10.75
N ARG A 136 -12.70 -1.33 10.75
CA ARG A 136 -13.34 -0.01 10.81
C ARG A 136 -12.61 1.00 9.94
N PHE A 137 -13.33 2.01 9.46
CA PHE A 137 -12.71 3.18 8.82
C PHE A 137 -11.94 4.01 9.85
N ILE A 138 -12.68 4.50 10.84
CA ILE A 138 -12.23 5.23 12.03
C ILE A 138 -12.99 4.70 13.25
N ASP A 139 -12.63 5.13 14.45
CA ASP A 139 -13.32 4.67 15.66
C ASP A 139 -14.79 5.11 15.68
N GLY A 140 -15.67 4.14 15.94
CA GLY A 140 -17.13 4.34 15.94
C GLY A 140 -17.83 4.03 14.62
N ASP A 141 -17.10 3.85 13.51
CA ASP A 141 -17.67 3.49 12.21
C ASP A 141 -17.85 1.98 12.02
N ALA A 142 -18.79 1.62 11.15
CA ALA A 142 -18.93 0.25 10.64
C ALA A 142 -17.76 -0.12 9.71
N ALA A 143 -17.56 -1.43 9.50
CA ALA A 143 -16.53 -1.92 8.62
C ALA A 143 -16.68 -1.35 7.20
N PRO A 144 -15.57 -0.92 6.55
CA PRO A 144 -15.58 -0.65 5.14
C PRO A 144 -16.12 -1.85 4.36
N GLU A 145 -17.01 -1.60 3.40
CA GLU A 145 -17.10 -2.51 2.27
C GLU A 145 -15.76 -2.47 1.52
N PRO A 146 -15.27 -3.62 1.03
CA PRO A 146 -13.98 -3.69 0.35
C PRO A 146 -13.88 -2.66 -0.78
N ALA A 147 -12.66 -2.20 -1.08
CA ALA A 147 -12.39 -1.29 -2.19
C ALA A 147 -13.07 -1.74 -3.51
N GLY A 148 -13.49 -0.76 -4.32
CA GLY A 148 -13.98 -0.97 -5.70
C GLY A 148 -12.99 -1.81 -6.54
N PRO A 149 -13.38 -2.27 -7.74
CA PRO A 149 -12.89 -3.52 -8.31
C PRO A 149 -11.37 -3.56 -8.45
N TRP A 150 -10.71 -4.18 -7.47
CA TRP A 150 -9.36 -4.67 -7.63
C TRP A 150 -9.41 -5.95 -8.47
N PRO A 151 -8.57 -6.12 -9.51
CA PRO A 151 -8.61 -7.29 -10.37
C PRO A 151 -8.34 -8.60 -9.61
N ASP A 152 -9.03 -9.67 -10.03
CA ASP A 152 -9.06 -11.02 -9.40
C ASP A 152 -7.96 -11.97 -9.95
N PRO A 153 -7.48 -13.00 -9.21
CA PRO A 153 -7.90 -13.48 -7.88
C PRO A 153 -7.37 -12.69 -6.69
N ARG A 154 -8.27 -12.04 -5.94
CA ARG A 154 -7.95 -11.35 -4.67
C ARG A 154 -8.44 -12.14 -3.46
N THR A 155 -7.55 -12.43 -2.52
CA THR A 155 -7.94 -12.89 -1.18
C THR A 155 -8.21 -11.68 -0.28
N LEU A 156 -9.26 -11.72 0.54
CA LEU A 156 -9.58 -10.68 1.52
C LEU A 156 -9.57 -11.26 2.93
N ILE A 157 -8.80 -10.63 3.82
CA ILE A 157 -8.86 -10.86 5.26
C ILE A 157 -9.19 -9.56 5.98
N ARG A 158 -9.91 -9.66 7.09
CA ARG A 158 -10.20 -8.52 7.98
C ARG A 158 -9.38 -8.65 9.25
N VAL A 159 -8.86 -7.54 9.75
CA VAL A 159 -8.06 -7.46 10.98
C VAL A 159 -8.55 -6.35 11.89
N ARG A 160 -8.29 -6.50 13.19
CA ARG A 160 -8.70 -5.51 14.19
C ARG A 160 -8.09 -4.13 13.93
N GLY A 161 -8.89 -3.12 14.25
CA GLY A 161 -8.47 -1.72 14.22
C GLY A 161 -9.17 -0.90 13.13
N THR A 162 -8.63 0.29 12.96
CA THR A 162 -8.96 1.32 11.96
C THR A 162 -7.88 1.35 10.88
N HIS A 163 -8.06 2.17 9.85
CA HIS A 163 -7.04 2.41 8.82
C HIS A 163 -5.64 2.63 9.41
N THR A 164 -5.54 3.44 10.46
CA THR A 164 -4.27 3.77 11.14
C THR A 164 -3.88 2.74 12.19
N THR A 165 -4.82 2.30 13.03
CA THR A 165 -4.48 1.45 14.19
C THR A 165 -4.12 0.02 13.81
N MET A 166 -4.53 -0.46 12.63
CA MET A 166 -4.14 -1.79 12.14
C MET A 166 -2.62 -1.94 11.92
N ILE A 167 -1.91 -0.84 11.60
CA ILE A 167 -0.45 -0.82 11.41
C ILE A 167 0.31 -0.24 12.60
N THR A 168 -0.38 0.23 13.64
CA THR A 168 0.22 0.72 14.89
C THR A 168 -0.18 -0.17 16.05
N SER A 169 -1.31 0.08 16.71
CA SER A 169 -1.77 -0.65 17.89
C SER A 169 -2.02 -2.14 17.66
N PHE A 170 -2.37 -2.54 16.43
CA PHE A 170 -2.65 -3.93 16.05
C PHE A 170 -1.63 -4.47 15.02
N ALA A 171 -0.44 -3.87 14.92
CA ALA A 171 0.56 -4.24 13.91
C ALA A 171 0.96 -5.72 13.98
N ASP A 172 1.15 -6.28 15.19
CA ASP A 172 1.56 -7.68 15.38
C ASP A 172 0.50 -8.66 14.86
N GLU A 173 -0.78 -8.36 15.08
CA GLU A 173 -1.88 -9.19 14.58
C GLU A 173 -2.02 -9.09 13.06
N SER A 174 -1.96 -7.87 12.52
CA SER A 174 -1.97 -7.64 11.08
C SER A 174 -0.80 -8.38 10.40
N ALA A 175 0.39 -8.31 10.98
CA ALA A 175 1.57 -9.00 10.49
C ALA A 175 1.40 -10.53 10.56
N ALA A 176 0.88 -11.06 11.67
CA ALA A 176 0.63 -12.50 11.81
C ALA A 176 -0.37 -13.02 10.77
N ALA A 177 -1.39 -12.24 10.44
CA ALA A 177 -2.38 -12.59 9.42
C ALA A 177 -1.77 -12.61 8.00
N VAL A 178 -0.93 -11.62 7.68
CA VAL A 178 -0.16 -11.58 6.42
C VAL A 178 0.81 -12.76 6.33
N ASP A 179 1.54 -13.03 7.40
CA ASP A 179 2.55 -14.08 7.48
C ASP A 179 1.93 -15.49 7.38
N ALA A 180 0.76 -15.71 8.01
CA ALA A 180 -0.03 -16.92 7.84
C ALA A 180 -0.46 -17.14 6.38
N TRP A 181 -0.91 -16.08 5.70
CA TRP A 181 -1.28 -16.17 4.28
C TRP A 181 -0.07 -16.42 3.38
N LEU A 182 1.05 -15.74 3.63
CA LEU A 182 2.30 -15.90 2.86
C LEU A 182 2.94 -17.29 2.99
N ARG A 183 2.72 -17.98 4.11
CA ARG A 183 3.14 -19.38 4.29
C ARG A 183 2.27 -20.38 3.55
N GLY A 184 1.04 -20.00 3.18
CA GLY A 184 0.05 -20.92 2.63
C GLY A 184 -0.45 -21.93 3.68
N PRO A 185 -1.27 -22.92 3.27
CA PRO A 185 -1.64 -24.02 4.15
C PRO A 185 -0.38 -24.75 4.59
N THR A 186 -0.18 -24.92 5.90
CA THR A 186 0.77 -25.91 6.40
C THR A 186 0.31 -27.28 5.91
N GLU A 187 1.08 -27.93 5.03
CA GLU A 187 0.91 -29.36 4.80
C GLU A 187 1.07 -30.06 6.15
N SER A 188 -0.04 -30.55 6.70
CA SER A 188 0.02 -31.55 7.77
C SER A 188 0.74 -32.76 7.17
N ALA A 189 1.96 -33.02 7.63
CA ALA A 189 2.68 -34.23 7.26
C ALA A 189 1.81 -35.47 7.57
N PRO A 190 1.77 -36.47 6.67
CA PRO A 190 0.99 -37.70 6.86
C PRO A 190 1.46 -38.53 8.06
#